data_AF-A0A1A9Z4N6-F1
#
_entry.id   AF-A0A1A9Z4N6-F1
#
_cell.length_a   1.000
_cell.length_b   1.000
_cell.length_c   1.000
_cell.angle_alpha   90.00
_cell.angle_beta   90.00
_cell.angle_gamma   90.00
#
_symmetry.space_group_name_H-M   'P 1'
#
loop_
_entity.id
_entity.type
_entity.pdbx_description
1 polymer ?
#
loop_
_entity_poly.entity_id
_entity_poly.type
_entity_poly.pdbx_seq_one_letter_code
_entity_poly.pdbx_strand_id
1 'polypeptide(L)'
;MSAPLENLETQLEMFIENVRQIRIIVSDFQPQGQNVLNQKINGLVTGLQEINKLRSQVQDIYVPFEVFDYIDQDKNPQLYTKDCVEKALAKNEEVKGKIDAYRKFKAHMLLELCKTFPNEMNMYRAYRPDSI
;
A
#
# COMPACT_ATOMS: atom_id res chain seq x y z
N MET A 1 2.22 -16.10 10.82
CA MET A 1 1.42 -15.39 9.79
C MET A 1 0.19 -16.24 9.46
N SER A 2 -0.70 -15.82 8.57
CA SER A 2 -1.79 -16.70 8.13
C SER A 2 -1.20 -17.88 7.35
N ALA A 3 -1.51 -19.12 7.74
CA ALA A 3 -0.99 -20.34 7.10
C ALA A 3 -1.02 -20.35 5.54
N PRO A 4 -2.01 -19.75 4.85
CA PRO A 4 -2.00 -19.64 3.39
C PRO A 4 -0.82 -18.87 2.80
N LEU A 5 -0.38 -17.79 3.46
CA LEU A 5 0.76 -16.98 3.02
C LEU A 5 2.08 -17.72 3.20
N GLU A 6 2.24 -18.42 4.33
CA GLU A 6 3.43 -19.24 4.62
C GLU A 6 3.55 -20.39 3.60
N ASN A 7 2.43 -21.01 3.21
CA ASN A 7 2.40 -22.02 2.17
C ASN A 7 2.84 -21.45 0.80
N LEU A 8 2.32 -20.28 0.43
CA LEU A 8 2.69 -19.62 -0.82
C LEU A 8 4.17 -19.22 -0.84
N GLU A 9 4.66 -18.63 0.25
CA GLU A 9 6.07 -18.28 0.43
C GLU A 9 6.96 -19.51 0.26
N THR A 10 6.64 -20.61 0.96
CA THR A 10 7.41 -21.87 0.87
C THR A 10 7.44 -22.41 -0.57
N GLN A 11 6.32 -22.38 -1.31
CA GLN A 11 6.30 -22.82 -2.71
C GLN A 11 7.13 -21.90 -3.62
N LEU A 12 7.08 -20.59 -3.40
CA LEU A 12 7.88 -19.61 -4.15
C LEU A 12 9.38 -19.81 -3.89
N GLU A 13 9.79 -20.02 -2.64
CA GLU A 13 11.19 -20.30 -2.28
C GLU A 13 11.70 -21.58 -2.95
N MET A 14 10.92 -22.67 -2.90
CA MET A 14 11.28 -23.92 -3.58
C MET A 14 11.37 -23.75 -5.09
N PHE A 15 10.48 -22.97 -5.69
CA PHE A 15 10.51 -22.67 -7.12
C PHE A 15 11.77 -21.87 -7.51
N ILE A 16 12.09 -20.82 -6.77
CA ILE A 16 13.30 -20.00 -6.98
C ILE A 16 14.56 -20.85 -6.82
N GLU A 17 14.60 -21.73 -5.81
CA GLU A 17 15.72 -22.64 -5.59
C GLU A 17 15.88 -23.63 -6.76
N ASN A 18 14.77 -24.15 -7.31
CA ASN A 18 14.81 -25.00 -8.50
C ASN A 18 15.39 -24.25 -9.72
N VAL A 19 14.98 -22.99 -9.94
CA VAL A 19 15.56 -22.12 -10.99
C VAL A 19 17.06 -21.91 -10.78
N ARG A 20 17.49 -21.66 -9.54
CA ARG A 20 18.91 -21.48 -9.19
C ARG A 20 19.72 -22.74 -9.50
N GLN A 21 19.20 -23.92 -9.17
CA GLN A 21 19.86 -25.19 -9.44
C GLN A 21 19.98 -25.47 -10.94
N ILE A 22 18.95 -25.17 -11.73
CA ILE A 22 19.02 -25.25 -13.20
C ILE A 22 20.13 -24.34 -13.72
N ARG A 23 20.19 -23.09 -13.25
CA ARG A 23 21.25 -22.15 -13.64
C ARG A 23 22.64 -22.72 -13.36
N ILE A 24 22.85 -23.35 -12.21
CA ILE A 24 24.13 -23.99 -11.86
C ILE A 24 24.44 -25.12 -12.84
N ILE A 25 23.50 -26.04 -13.07
CA ILE A 25 23.71 -27.19 -13.97
C ILE A 25 24.04 -26.73 -15.40
N VAL A 26 23.34 -25.70 -15.89
CA VAL A 26 23.56 -25.16 -17.23
C VAL A 26 24.89 -24.38 -17.32
N SER A 27 25.35 -23.76 -16.23
CA SER A 27 26.60 -22.98 -16.22
C SER A 27 27.85 -23.87 -16.32
N ASP A 28 27.78 -25.11 -15.84
CA ASP A 28 28.84 -26.13 -15.97
C ASP A 28 28.24 -27.47 -16.41
N PHE A 29 27.70 -27.48 -17.62
CA PHE A 29 26.97 -28.63 -18.11
C PHE A 29 27.88 -29.82 -18.43
N GLN A 30 27.54 -30.98 -17.87
CA GLN A 30 28.13 -32.27 -18.24
C GLN A 30 27.04 -33.21 -18.78
N PRO A 31 27.34 -34.06 -19.79
CA PRO A 31 26.35 -34.97 -20.39
C PRO A 31 25.64 -35.88 -19.39
N GLN A 32 26.32 -36.29 -18.32
CA GLN A 32 25.77 -37.11 -17.23
C GLN A 32 24.65 -36.38 -16.46
N GLY A 33 24.67 -35.05 -16.45
CA GLY A 33 23.67 -34.19 -15.81
C GLY A 33 22.38 -33.99 -16.60
N GLN A 34 22.29 -34.46 -17.85
CA GLN A 34 21.12 -34.24 -18.71
C GLN A 34 19.81 -34.73 -18.07
N ASN A 35 19.84 -35.92 -17.45
CA ASN A 35 18.66 -36.48 -16.79
C ASN A 35 18.21 -35.62 -15.60
N VAL A 36 19.15 -35.12 -14.81
CA VAL A 36 18.87 -34.23 -13.67
C VAL A 36 18.31 -32.90 -14.17
N LEU A 37 18.88 -32.33 -15.25
CA LEU A 37 18.38 -31.10 -15.86
C LEU A 37 16.93 -31.27 -16.34
N ASN A 38 16.61 -32.36 -17.03
CA ASN A 38 15.25 -32.66 -17.49
C ASN A 38 14.28 -32.77 -16.31
N GLN A 39 14.68 -33.42 -15.22
CA GLN A 39 13.86 -33.50 -13.99
C GLN A 39 13.61 -32.11 -13.40
N LYS A 40 14.63 -31.25 -13.35
CA LYS A 40 14.50 -29.89 -12.81
C LYS A 40 13.62 -29.00 -13.69
N ILE A 41 13.72 -29.11 -15.01
CA ILE A 41 12.84 -28.42 -15.97
C ILE A 41 11.38 -28.86 -15.77
N ASN A 42 11.13 -30.16 -15.68
CA ASN A 42 9.79 -30.66 -15.35
C ASN A 42 9.30 -30.14 -13.99
N GLY A 43 10.21 -30.04 -13.01
CA GLY A 43 9.96 -29.41 -11.73
C GLY A 43 9.55 -27.93 -11.81
N LEU A 44 10.00 -27.16 -12.82
CA LEU A 44 9.52 -25.80 -13.04
C LEU A 44 8.06 -25.78 -13.45
N VAL A 45 7.67 -26.67 -14.36
CA VAL A 45 6.29 -26.77 -14.83
C VAL A 45 5.37 -27.13 -13.66
N THR A 46 5.74 -28.15 -12.89
CA THR A 46 4.99 -28.53 -11.68
C THR A 46 4.96 -27.39 -10.66
N GLY A 47 6.09 -26.72 -10.41
CA GLY A 47 6.16 -25.61 -9.46
C GLY A 47 5.23 -24.45 -9.83
N LEU A 48 5.19 -24.06 -11.11
CA LEU A 48 4.24 -23.04 -11.61
C LEU A 48 2.78 -23.48 -11.43
N GLN A 49 2.48 -24.77 -11.66
CA GLN A 49 1.14 -25.31 -11.44
C GLN A 49 0.75 -25.27 -9.95
N GLU A 50 1.66 -25.63 -9.04
CA GLU A 50 1.40 -25.57 -7.59
C GLU A 50 1.21 -24.13 -7.11
N ILE A 51 2.04 -23.18 -7.55
CA ILE A 51 1.87 -21.75 -7.26
C ILE A 51 0.48 -21.27 -7.71
N ASN A 52 0.06 -21.65 -8.93
CA ASN A 52 -1.24 -21.27 -9.45
C ASN A 52 -2.42 -21.88 -8.65
N LYS A 53 -2.27 -23.10 -8.11
CA LYS A 53 -3.29 -23.72 -7.24
C LYS A 53 -3.45 -22.96 -5.92
N LEU A 54 -2.38 -22.38 -5.39
CA LEU A 54 -2.42 -21.59 -4.15
C LEU A 54 -3.12 -20.24 -4.33
N ARG A 55 -3.31 -19.76 -5.57
CA ARG A 55 -3.98 -18.48 -5.87
C ARG A 55 -5.31 -18.32 -5.14
N SER A 56 -6.15 -19.35 -5.10
CA SER A 56 -7.47 -19.28 -4.46
C SER A 56 -7.39 -19.10 -2.93
N GLN A 57 -6.26 -19.46 -2.31
CA GLN A 57 -6.06 -19.33 -0.87
C GLN A 57 -5.63 -17.92 -0.45
N VAL A 58 -5.17 -17.10 -1.40
CA VAL A 58 -4.68 -15.73 -1.16
C VAL A 58 -5.48 -14.66 -1.91
N GLN A 59 -6.61 -15.04 -2.53
CA GLN A 59 -7.42 -14.16 -3.37
C GLN A 59 -7.97 -12.93 -2.62
N ASP A 60 -8.15 -13.03 -1.31
CA ASP A 60 -8.71 -11.96 -0.47
C ASP A 60 -7.64 -10.94 -0.03
N ILE A 61 -6.38 -11.14 -0.45
CA ILE A 61 -5.27 -10.25 -0.14
C ILE A 61 -5.08 -9.27 -1.28
N TYR A 62 -5.33 -8.00 -0.98
CA TYR A 62 -5.16 -6.90 -1.92
C TYR A 62 -3.79 -6.24 -1.71
N VAL A 63 -2.99 -6.19 -2.78
CA VAL A 63 -1.71 -5.49 -2.80
C VAL A 63 -1.92 -4.16 -3.54
N PRO A 64 -1.65 -3.01 -2.91
CA PRO A 64 -1.73 -1.71 -3.59
C PRO A 64 -0.76 -1.65 -4.77
N PHE A 65 -1.19 -1.09 -5.90
CA PHE A 65 -0.37 -1.05 -7.11
C PHE A 65 0.90 -0.22 -6.91
N GLU A 66 0.82 0.81 -6.07
CA GLU A 66 1.93 1.68 -5.71
C GLU A 66 3.08 0.91 -5.05
N VAL A 67 2.82 -0.26 -4.45
CA VAL A 67 3.88 -1.11 -3.88
C VAL A 67 4.79 -1.67 -4.98
N PHE A 68 4.28 -1.91 -6.19
CA PHE A 68 5.09 -2.39 -7.31
C PHE A 68 6.16 -1.37 -7.71
N ASP A 69 5.87 -0.06 -7.63
CA ASP A 69 6.87 0.98 -7.90
C ASP A 69 8.06 0.91 -6.93
N TYR A 70 7.87 0.46 -5.69
CA TYR A 70 8.96 0.24 -4.74
C TYR A 70 9.78 -0.99 -5.14
N ILE A 71 9.11 -2.09 -5.51
CA ILE A 71 9.76 -3.34 -5.91
C ILE A 71 10.59 -3.14 -7.18
N ASP A 72 10.02 -2.52 -8.22
CA ASP A 72 10.66 -2.29 -9.52
C ASP A 72 11.86 -1.34 -9.43
N GLN A 73 11.95 -0.55 -8.35
CA GLN A 73 13.06 0.35 -8.06
C GLN A 73 14.04 -0.23 -7.03
N ASP A 74 13.97 -1.53 -6.74
CA ASP A 74 14.79 -2.22 -5.73
C ASP A 74 14.69 -1.60 -4.31
N LYS A 75 13.55 -0.97 -3.98
CA LYS A 75 13.26 -0.40 -2.66
C LYS A 75 12.50 -1.39 -1.79
N ASN A 76 12.66 -1.26 -0.48
CA ASN A 76 11.89 -2.05 0.47
C ASN A 76 10.37 -1.69 0.40
N PRO A 77 9.47 -2.64 0.07
CA PRO A 77 8.03 -2.43 0.01
C PRO A 77 7.40 -1.88 1.31
N GLN A 78 8.03 -2.14 2.47
CA GLN A 78 7.54 -1.63 3.75
C GLN A 78 7.61 -0.09 3.86
N LEU A 79 8.44 0.54 3.03
CA LEU A 79 8.49 2.01 2.95
C LEU A 79 7.17 2.59 2.45
N TYR A 80 6.42 1.88 1.61
CA TYR A 80 5.09 2.33 1.18
C TYR A 80 4.16 2.57 2.36
N THR A 81 4.11 1.62 3.30
CA THR A 81 3.26 1.73 4.50
C THR A 81 3.66 2.94 5.34
N LYS A 82 4.98 3.15 5.51
CA LYS A 82 5.51 4.32 6.21
C LYS A 82 5.10 5.62 5.52
N ASP A 83 5.33 5.73 4.21
CA ASP A 83 5.03 6.91 3.42
C ASP A 83 3.52 7.22 3.43
N CYS A 84 2.66 6.21 3.43
CA CYS A 84 1.21 6.38 3.56
C CYS A 84 0.82 6.99 4.91
N VAL A 85 1.40 6.49 6.00
CA VAL A 85 1.15 7.03 7.34
C VAL A 85 1.65 8.46 7.45
N GLU A 86 2.84 8.75 6.93
CA GLU A 86 3.42 10.11 6.93
C GLU A 86 2.59 11.09 6.09
N LYS A 87 2.15 10.68 4.89
CA LYS A 87 1.24 11.48 4.05
C LYS A 87 -0.10 11.74 4.73
N ALA A 88 -0.68 10.72 5.39
CA ALA A 88 -1.93 10.87 6.11
C ALA A 88 -1.80 11.84 7.29
N LEU A 89 -0.69 11.76 8.04
CA LEU A 89 -0.38 12.67 9.14
C LEU A 89 -0.23 14.11 8.64
N ALA A 90 0.61 14.33 7.63
CA ALA A 90 0.82 15.64 7.04
C ALA A 90 -0.49 16.23 6.51
N LYS A 91 -1.34 15.41 5.87
CA LYS A 91 -2.64 15.86 5.38
C LYS A 91 -3.60 16.23 6.51
N ASN A 92 -3.60 15.48 7.60
CA ASN A 92 -4.42 15.77 8.77
C ASN A 92 -4.02 17.11 9.41
N GLU A 93 -2.72 17.35 9.58
CA GLU A 93 -2.20 18.62 10.10
C GLU A 93 -2.55 19.80 9.18
N GLU A 94 -2.40 19.63 7.87
CA GLU A 94 -2.78 20.64 6.87
C GLU A 94 -4.27 20.98 6.96
N VAL A 95 -5.15 19.96 7.03
CA VAL A 95 -6.60 20.15 7.12
C VAL A 95 -6.99 20.81 8.44
N LYS A 96 -6.37 20.40 9.56
CA LYS A 96 -6.57 21.03 10.86
C LYS A 96 -6.19 22.51 10.84
N GLY A 97 -5.03 22.84 10.24
CA GLY A 97 -4.60 24.22 10.06
C GLY A 97 -5.61 25.05 9.26
N LYS A 98 -6.17 24.48 8.19
CA LYS A 98 -7.24 25.13 7.41
C LYS A 98 -8.51 25.35 8.23
N ILE A 99 -8.95 24.37 9.01
CA ILE A 99 -10.12 24.50 9.89
C ILE A 99 -9.90 25.64 10.89
N ASP A 100 -8.72 25.70 11.53
CA ASP A 100 -8.41 26.74 12.50
C ASP A 100 -8.31 28.13 11.86
N ALA A 101 -7.75 28.22 10.65
CA ALA A 101 -7.74 29.46 9.87
C ALA A 101 -9.15 29.93 9.52
N TYR A 102 -10.04 29.04 9.06
CA TYR A 102 -11.43 29.39 8.76
C TYR A 102 -12.22 29.79 10.01
N ARG A 103 -11.99 29.13 11.15
CA ARG A 103 -12.59 29.51 12.44
C ARG A 103 -12.17 30.91 12.86
N LYS A 104 -10.87 31.23 12.79
CA LYS A 104 -10.35 32.57 13.09
C LYS A 104 -10.91 33.62 12.14
N PHE A 105 -10.91 33.33 10.83
CA PHE A 105 -11.47 34.22 9.83
C PHE A 105 -12.95 34.52 10.09
N LYS A 106 -13.76 33.49 10.35
CA LYS A 106 -15.17 33.64 10.72
C LYS A 106 -15.34 34.53 11.96
N ALA A 107 -14.55 34.30 13.01
CA ALA A 107 -14.63 35.08 14.24
C ALA A 107 -14.31 36.57 14.00
N HIS A 108 -13.23 36.86 13.27
CA HIS A 108 -12.86 38.24 12.93
C HIS A 108 -13.90 38.91 12.03
N MET A 109 -14.39 38.20 11.02
CA MET A 109 -15.42 38.72 10.12
C MET A 109 -16.71 39.04 10.89
N LEU A 110 -17.17 38.15 11.78
CA LEU A 110 -18.34 38.41 12.62
C LEU A 110 -18.14 39.62 13.53
N LEU A 111 -16.94 39.79 14.09
CA LEU A 111 -16.60 40.92 14.95
C LEU A 111 -16.65 42.25 14.18
N GLU A 112 -16.08 42.32 12.99
CA GLU A 112 -16.12 43.53 12.14
C GLU A 112 -17.53 43.82 11.61
N LEU A 113 -18.30 42.79 11.26
CA LEU A 113 -19.71 42.95 10.88
C LEU A 113 -20.56 43.47 12.04
N CYS A 114 -20.32 43.01 13.28
CA CYS A 114 -21.04 43.52 14.46
C CYS A 114 -20.74 44.99 14.73
N LYS A 115 -19.51 45.46 14.45
CA LYS A 115 -19.14 46.88 14.56
C LYS A 115 -19.79 47.73 13.47
N THR A 116 -19.81 47.23 12.24
CA THR A 116 -20.21 48.02 11.05
C THR A 116 -21.73 48.00 10.82
N PHE A 117 -22.39 46.86 11.11
CA PHE A 117 -23.81 46.60 10.81
C PHE A 117 -24.52 45.94 12.02
N PRO A 118 -24.70 46.66 13.14
CA PRO A 118 -25.18 46.08 14.40
C PRO A 118 -26.63 45.58 14.34
N ASN A 119 -27.51 46.27 13.62
CA ASN A 119 -28.93 45.90 13.53
C ASN A 119 -29.13 44.61 12.72
N GLU A 120 -28.46 44.52 11.57
CA GLU A 120 -28.44 43.36 10.69
C GLU A 120 -27.83 42.14 11.41
N MET A 121 -26.77 42.34 12.19
CA MET A 121 -26.15 41.27 12.98
C MET A 121 -27.03 40.77 14.12
N ASN A 122 -27.82 41.64 14.76
CA ASN A 122 -28.81 41.23 15.75
C ASN A 122 -29.92 40.37 15.12
N MET A 123 -30.39 40.73 13.92
CA MET A 123 -31.33 39.92 13.16
C MET A 123 -30.71 38.58 12.75
N TYR A 124 -29.48 38.57 12.22
CA TYR A 124 -28.77 37.35 11.85
C TYR A 124 -28.64 36.35 13.01
N ARG A 125 -28.31 36.84 14.22
CA ARG A 125 -28.21 36.01 15.44
C ARG A 125 -29.56 35.40 15.84
N ALA A 126 -30.67 36.12 15.66
CA ALA A 126 -32.00 35.60 15.97
C ALA A 126 -32.40 34.40 15.10
N TYR A 127 -31.88 34.31 13.87
CA TYR A 127 -32.14 33.20 12.94
C TYR A 127 -31.12 32.05 13.02
N ARG A 128 -29.98 32.23 13.70
CA ARG A 128 -28.91 31.21 13.84
C ARG A 128 -28.35 31.14 15.27
N PRO A 129 -29.08 30.52 16.21
CA PRO A 129 -28.64 30.39 17.60
C PRO A 129 -27.41 29.47 17.77
N ASP A 130 -27.25 28.42 16.96
CA ASP A 130 -26.20 27.38 17.14
C ASP A 130 -24.88 27.63 16.40
N SER A 131 -24.67 28.83 15.83
CA SER A 131 -23.52 29.10 14.94
C SER A 131 -22.36 29.85 15.61
N ILE A 132 -22.33 29.93 16.94
CA ILE A 132 -21.23 30.56 17.69
C ILE A 132 -20.45 29.48 18.42
#